data_AF-A0A7C3LGI8-F1
#
_entry.id   AF-A0A7C3LGI8-F1
#
_cell.length_a   1.000
_cell.length_b   1.000
_cell.length_c   1.000
_cell.angle_alpha   90.00
_cell.angle_beta   90.00
_cell.angle_gamma   90.00
#
_symmetry.space_group_name_H-M   'P 1'
#
loop_
_entity.id
_entity.type
_entity.pdbx_description
1 polymer ?
#
loop_
_entity_poly.entity_id
_entity_poly.type
_entity_poly.pdbx_seq_one_letter_code
_entity_poly.pdbx_strand_id
1 'polypeptide(L)'
;MMLVGIDESTHALAQRITKHDGIVVLASRDREAARRLSADLGCRYVPFEGVYTTWHDVLVLVTDEAEVALLTRQPVKDVSIHPGYLKPGMAVMDLTSPMHKTPLLEEATQRGCAVVEPRELLLEHVWQHVKLISGKEPAREPLRELMQSLVPEDEE
;
A
#
# COMPACT_ATOMS: atom_id res chain seq x y z
N MET A 1 -0.05 8.73 -9.04
CA MET A 1 -0.07 7.60 -8.09
C MET A 1 -1.43 7.58 -7.41
N MET A 2 -2.09 6.42 -7.39
CA MET A 2 -3.35 6.19 -6.68
C MET A 2 -3.03 5.57 -5.31
N LEU A 3 -3.47 6.22 -4.22
CA LEU A 3 -3.42 5.66 -2.87
C LEU A 3 -4.84 5.26 -2.46
N VAL A 4 -5.02 4.00 -2.06
CA VAL A 4 -6.32 3.44 -1.66
C VAL A 4 -6.31 3.12 -0.17
N GLY A 5 -7.30 3.67 0.55
CA GLY A 5 -7.32 3.64 2.02
C GLY A 5 -6.91 4.98 2.63
N ILE A 6 -7.34 5.24 3.87
CA ILE A 6 -7.02 6.45 4.63
C ILE A 6 -6.54 6.07 6.03
N ASP A 7 -5.27 6.34 6.28
CA ASP A 7 -4.60 6.20 7.57
C ASP A 7 -3.39 7.16 7.64
N GLU A 8 -2.58 7.05 8.69
CA GLU A 8 -1.35 7.85 8.84
C GLU A 8 -0.31 7.55 7.75
N SER A 9 -0.23 6.29 7.29
CA SER A 9 0.68 5.90 6.21
C SER A 9 0.32 6.60 4.90
N THR A 10 -0.98 6.72 4.61
CA THR A 10 -1.51 7.44 3.45
C THR A 10 -1.09 8.90 3.49
N HIS A 11 -1.24 9.55 4.64
CA HIS A 11 -0.81 10.94 4.84
C HIS A 11 0.71 11.09 4.63
N ALA A 12 1.53 10.24 5.27
CA ALA A 12 2.98 10.29 5.13
C ALA A 12 3.46 10.06 3.69
N LEU A 13 2.89 9.08 3.00
CA LEU A 13 3.18 8.78 1.59
C LEU A 13 2.79 9.95 0.69
N ALA A 14 1.54 10.41 0.79
CA ALA A 14 1.03 11.50 -0.02
C ALA A 14 1.86 12.77 0.17
N GLN A 15 2.18 13.14 1.41
CA GLN A 15 3.09 14.26 1.71
C GLN A 15 4.45 14.09 1.05
N ARG A 16 5.05 12.89 1.13
CA ARG A 16 6.37 12.64 0.56
C ARG A 16 6.34 12.71 -0.97
N ILE A 17 5.33 12.13 -1.60
CA ILE A 17 5.17 12.12 -3.06
C ILE A 17 4.97 13.55 -3.57
N THR A 18 4.06 14.32 -2.96
CA THR A 18 3.82 15.72 -3.34
C THR A 18 5.06 16.59 -3.16
N LYS A 19 5.88 16.35 -2.11
CA LYS A 19 7.16 17.05 -1.92
C LYS A 19 8.19 16.78 -3.02
N HIS A 20 8.03 15.70 -3.78
CA HIS A 20 8.87 15.35 -4.94
C HIS A 20 8.12 15.55 -6.27
N ASP A 21 7.19 16.53 -6.31
CA ASP A 21 6.38 16.91 -7.48
C ASP A 21 5.52 15.77 -8.07
N GLY A 22 5.30 14.70 -7.32
CA GLY A 22 4.47 13.59 -7.72
C GLY A 22 2.98 13.91 -7.61
N ILE A 23 2.20 13.43 -8.58
CA ILE A 23 0.74 13.60 -8.59
C ILE A 23 0.10 12.49 -7.77
N VAL A 24 -0.59 12.84 -6.69
CA VAL A 24 -1.32 11.92 -5.81
C VAL A 24 -2.82 12.03 -6.07
N VAL A 25 -3.47 10.88 -6.19
CA VAL A 25 -4.93 10.74 -6.13
C VAL A 25 -5.26 9.83 -4.95
N LEU A 26 -6.11 10.30 -4.04
CA LEU A 26 -6.64 9.51 -2.94
C LEU A 26 -7.97 8.87 -3.34
N ALA A 27 -8.14 7.59 -3.02
CA ALA A 27 -9.41 6.90 -3.17
C ALA A 27 -9.78 6.16 -1.88
N SER A 28 -11.03 6.31 -1.47
CA SER A 28 -11.52 5.76 -0.20
C SER A 28 -13.04 5.72 -0.17
N ARG A 29 -13.58 4.74 0.58
CA ARG A 29 -14.99 4.68 0.97
C ARG A 29 -15.32 5.67 2.08
N ASP A 30 -14.36 6.05 2.92
CA ASP A 30 -14.52 7.14 3.89
C ASP A 30 -14.36 8.50 3.19
N ARG A 31 -15.49 8.98 2.66
CA ARG A 31 -15.56 10.23 1.91
C ARG A 31 -15.17 11.44 2.75
N GLU A 32 -15.45 11.44 4.05
CA GLU A 32 -15.18 12.58 4.91
C GLU A 32 -13.68 12.66 5.22
N ALA A 33 -13.09 11.55 5.68
CA ALA A 33 -11.67 11.49 5.98
C ALA A 33 -10.82 11.77 4.73
N ALA A 34 -11.18 11.18 3.59
CA ALA A 34 -10.44 11.37 2.34
C ALA A 34 -10.53 12.79 1.79
N ARG A 35 -11.69 13.44 1.89
CA ARG A 35 -11.84 14.86 1.49
C ARG A 35 -10.99 15.77 2.34
N ARG A 36 -11.04 15.60 3.67
CA ARG A 36 -10.22 16.37 4.60
C ARG A 36 -8.74 16.22 4.28
N LEU A 37 -8.25 14.98 4.20
CA LEU A 37 -6.85 14.68 3.88
C LEU A 37 -6.44 15.24 2.52
N SER A 38 -7.28 15.12 1.50
CA SER A 38 -6.97 15.65 0.17
C SER A 38 -6.88 17.18 0.14
N ALA A 39 -7.73 17.87 0.90
CA ALA A 39 -7.69 19.32 1.02
C ALA A 39 -6.43 19.79 1.76
N ASP A 40 -6.08 19.13 2.86
CA ASP A 40 -4.89 19.43 3.67
C ASP A 40 -3.60 19.24 2.86
N LEU A 41 -3.57 18.24 1.97
CA LEU A 41 -2.40 17.92 1.14
C LEU A 41 -2.42 18.57 -0.25
N GLY A 42 -3.50 19.27 -0.61
CA GLY A 42 -3.67 19.86 -1.94
C GLY A 42 -3.68 18.83 -3.08
N CYS A 43 -4.14 17.61 -2.83
CA CYS A 43 -4.18 16.53 -3.83
C CYS A 43 -5.63 16.20 -4.26
N ARG A 44 -5.77 15.38 -5.30
CA ARG A 44 -7.09 15.02 -5.82
C ARG A 44 -7.68 13.87 -5.00
N TYR A 45 -8.97 13.96 -4.67
CA TYR A 45 -9.76 12.84 -4.15
C TYR A 45 -10.73 12.30 -5.22
N VAL A 46 -10.92 10.99 -5.25
CA VAL A 46 -12.00 10.30 -5.98
C VAL A 46 -12.72 9.32 -5.06
N PRO A 47 -14.03 9.08 -5.23
CA PRO A 47 -14.70 7.95 -4.58
C PRO A 47 -14.00 6.63 -4.88
N PHE A 48 -14.17 5.61 -4.03
CA PHE A 48 -13.52 4.31 -4.20
C PHE A 48 -13.76 3.70 -5.60
N GLU A 49 -14.97 3.80 -6.13
CA GLU A 49 -15.32 3.32 -7.48
C GLU A 49 -14.57 4.07 -8.59
N GLY A 50 -14.11 5.29 -8.28
CA GLY A 50 -13.27 6.11 -9.14
C GLY A 50 -11.90 5.48 -9.42
N VAL A 51 -11.43 4.51 -8.63
CA VAL A 51 -10.18 3.77 -8.89
C VAL A 51 -10.21 3.13 -10.29
N TYR A 52 -11.34 2.53 -10.67
CA TYR A 52 -11.48 1.78 -11.93
C TYR A 52 -11.59 2.67 -13.18
N THR A 53 -11.88 3.96 -12.99
CA THR A 53 -12.12 4.92 -14.09
C THR A 53 -11.08 6.04 -14.15
N THR A 54 -10.22 6.15 -13.12
CA THR A 54 -9.16 7.15 -13.06
C THR A 54 -7.86 6.56 -13.58
N TRP A 55 -7.24 7.22 -14.56
CA TRP A 55 -5.95 6.82 -15.09
C TRP A 55 -4.83 7.00 -14.06
N HIS A 56 -4.04 5.95 -13.84
CA HIS A 56 -2.85 5.96 -13.00
C HIS A 56 -1.95 4.77 -13.36
N ASP A 57 -0.63 4.97 -13.26
CA ASP A 57 0.36 3.93 -13.54
C ASP A 57 0.85 3.23 -12.26
N VAL A 58 0.56 3.79 -11.09
CA VAL A 58 0.97 3.25 -9.79
C VAL A 58 -0.21 3.17 -8.84
N LEU A 59 -0.44 1.97 -8.29
CA LEU A 59 -1.42 1.68 -7.25
C LEU A 59 -0.70 1.35 -5.95
N VAL A 60 -1.10 2.00 -4.86
CA VAL A 60 -0.69 1.63 -3.50
C VAL A 60 -1.95 1.37 -2.68
N LEU A 61 -2.13 0.12 -2.25
CA LEU A 61 -3.14 -0.22 -1.26
C LEU A 61 -2.55 0.00 0.12
N VAL A 62 -3.11 0.94 0.88
CA VAL A 62 -2.61 1.33 2.20
C VAL A 62 -3.44 0.68 3.30
N THR A 63 -4.76 0.61 3.10
CA THR A 63 -5.69 -0.02 4.03
C THR A 63 -6.70 -0.85 3.25
N ASP A 64 -6.93 -2.09 3.66
CA ASP A 64 -8.09 -2.84 3.19
C ASP A 64 -9.33 -2.38 3.95
N GLU A 65 -10.01 -1.37 3.40
CA GLU A 65 -11.23 -0.82 4.00
C GLU A 65 -12.36 -1.86 4.09
N ALA A 66 -12.33 -2.95 3.30
CA ALA A 66 -13.30 -4.03 3.45
C ALA A 66 -13.02 -4.84 4.72
N GLU A 67 -11.75 -5.11 5.03
CA GLU A 67 -11.33 -5.73 6.28
C GLU A 67 -11.68 -4.85 7.49
N VAL A 68 -11.37 -3.55 7.42
CA VAL A 68 -11.73 -2.59 8.48
C VAL A 68 -13.24 -2.54 8.70
N ALA A 69 -14.03 -2.56 7.64
CA ALA A 69 -15.48 -2.52 7.75
C ALA A 69 -16.06 -3.82 8.35
N LEU A 70 -15.48 -4.99 8.07
CA LEU A 70 -15.83 -6.25 8.75
C LEU A 70 -15.54 -6.17 10.25
N LEU A 71 -14.36 -5.68 10.64
CA LEU A 71 -13.96 -5.53 12.05
C LEU A 71 -14.86 -4.52 12.79
N THR A 72 -15.32 -3.48 12.10
CA THR A 72 -16.16 -2.42 12.67
C THR A 72 -17.67 -2.66 12.52
N ARG A 73 -18.07 -3.83 11.99
CA ARG A 73 -19.48 -4.22 11.72
C ARG A 73 -20.23 -3.22 10.82
N GLN A 74 -19.52 -2.54 9.94
CA GLN A 74 -20.15 -1.71 8.93
C GLN A 74 -20.65 -2.61 7.78
N PRO A 75 -21.79 -2.29 7.15
CA PRO A 75 -22.30 -3.07 6.04
C PRO A 75 -21.37 -2.95 4.82
N VAL A 76 -20.62 -4.01 4.53
CA VAL A 76 -19.80 -4.13 3.32
C VAL A 76 -20.60 -4.84 2.25
N LYS A 77 -20.81 -4.19 1.11
CA LYS A 77 -21.42 -4.82 -0.07
C LYS A 77 -20.43 -5.24 -1.15
N ASP A 78 -19.18 -4.77 -1.14
CA ASP A 78 -18.24 -5.12 -2.21
C ASP A 78 -16.77 -5.18 -1.76
N VAL A 79 -16.15 -6.21 -2.34
CA VAL A 79 -14.81 -6.78 -2.27
C VAL A 79 -13.69 -5.73 -2.26
N SER A 80 -12.53 -6.09 -1.71
CA SER A 80 -11.23 -5.44 -1.94
C SER A 80 -11.02 -5.12 -3.44
N ILE A 81 -10.02 -4.29 -3.77
CA ILE A 81 -9.76 -3.88 -5.16
C ILE A 81 -9.79 -5.10 -6.11
N HIS A 82 -10.69 -5.08 -7.10
CA HIS A 82 -10.81 -6.19 -8.04
C HIS A 82 -9.64 -6.18 -9.04
N PRO A 83 -8.76 -7.19 -9.11
CA PRO A 83 -7.53 -7.14 -9.92
C PRO A 83 -7.76 -7.00 -11.44
N GLY A 84 -8.98 -7.26 -11.91
CA GLY A 84 -9.43 -7.17 -13.30
C GLY A 84 -9.07 -5.87 -14.04
N TYR A 85 -8.96 -4.74 -13.36
CA TYR A 85 -8.61 -3.45 -13.99
C TYR A 85 -7.10 -3.20 -14.12
N LEU A 86 -6.27 -4.00 -13.44
CA LEU A 86 -4.82 -3.86 -13.51
C LEU A 86 -4.34 -4.16 -14.93
N LYS A 87 -3.42 -3.32 -15.42
CA LYS A 87 -2.86 -3.39 -16.77
C LYS A 87 -1.36 -3.69 -16.71
N PRO A 88 -0.81 -4.43 -17.69
CA PRO A 88 0.62 -4.62 -17.80
C PRO A 88 1.38 -3.29 -17.77
N GLY A 89 2.50 -3.24 -17.05
CA GLY A 89 3.32 -2.04 -16.89
C GLY A 89 2.90 -1.12 -15.73
N MET A 90 1.74 -1.35 -15.08
CA MET A 90 1.44 -0.68 -13.81
C MET A 90 2.39 -1.15 -12.71
N ALA A 91 2.67 -0.29 -11.73
CA ALA A 91 3.33 -0.69 -10.49
C ALA A 91 2.30 -0.85 -9.37
N VAL A 92 2.40 -1.93 -8.60
CA VAL A 92 1.47 -2.25 -7.51
C VAL A 92 2.23 -2.50 -6.22
N MET A 93 1.81 -1.83 -5.16
CA MET A 93 2.30 -1.99 -3.80
C MET A 93 1.10 -2.21 -2.88
N ASP A 94 1.24 -3.12 -1.94
CA ASP A 94 0.22 -3.40 -0.93
C ASP A 94 0.87 -3.36 0.45
N LEU A 95 0.38 -2.46 1.30
CA LEU A 95 0.88 -2.24 2.66
C LEU A 95 0.03 -2.95 3.72
N THR A 96 -1.02 -3.66 3.31
CA THR A 96 -1.94 -4.35 4.22
C THR A 96 -1.36 -5.65 4.77
N SER A 97 -0.43 -6.27 4.04
CA SER A 97 0.30 -7.47 4.46
C SER A 97 1.81 -7.24 4.36
N PRO A 98 2.55 -7.14 5.48
CA PRO A 98 3.97 -6.80 5.45
C PRO A 98 4.90 -7.98 5.11
N MET A 99 4.42 -9.23 5.19
CA MET A 99 5.26 -10.43 5.11
C MET A 99 4.98 -11.29 3.88
N HIS A 100 3.77 -11.21 3.32
CA HIS A 100 3.32 -12.11 2.25
C HIS A 100 2.64 -11.32 1.14
N LYS A 101 2.71 -11.84 -0.09
CA LYS A 101 1.92 -11.31 -1.18
C LYS A 101 0.44 -11.52 -0.86
N THR A 102 -0.35 -10.46 -1.01
CA THR A 102 -1.80 -10.58 -0.98
C THR A 102 -2.28 -11.16 -2.31
N PRO A 103 -3.51 -11.70 -2.39
CA PRO A 103 -4.11 -12.12 -3.66
C PRO A 103 -4.08 -11.02 -4.73
N LEU A 104 -4.17 -9.74 -4.33
CA LEU A 104 -4.02 -8.59 -5.23
C LEU A 104 -2.62 -8.55 -5.88
N LEU A 105 -1.56 -8.77 -5.09
CA LEU A 105 -0.18 -8.76 -5.59
C LEU A 105 0.15 -9.99 -6.45
N GLU A 106 -0.44 -11.14 -6.13
CA GLU A 106 -0.31 -12.35 -6.96
C GLU A 106 -0.93 -12.13 -8.34
N GLU A 107 -2.17 -11.62 -8.39
CA GLU A 107 -2.85 -11.27 -9.63
C GLU A 107 -2.13 -10.15 -10.40
N ALA A 108 -1.61 -9.14 -9.71
CA ALA A 108 -0.81 -8.08 -10.32
C ALA A 108 0.43 -8.67 -11.03
N THR A 109 1.11 -9.62 -10.39
CA THR A 109 2.27 -10.33 -10.96
C THR A 109 1.85 -11.09 -12.22
N GLN A 110 0.76 -11.87 -12.17
CA GLN A 110 0.26 -12.65 -13.31
C GLN A 110 -0.14 -11.77 -14.49
N ARG A 111 -0.55 -10.52 -14.24
CA ARG A 111 -0.95 -9.53 -15.24
C ARG A 111 0.21 -8.71 -15.80
N GLY A 112 1.46 -8.98 -15.40
CA GLY A 112 2.63 -8.24 -15.87
C GLY A 112 2.77 -6.84 -15.27
N CYS A 113 2.24 -6.63 -14.06
CA CYS A 113 2.53 -5.44 -13.27
C CYS A 113 3.89 -5.58 -12.59
N ALA A 114 4.55 -4.45 -12.33
CA ALA A 114 5.70 -4.39 -11.44
C ALA A 114 5.20 -4.43 -9.99
N VAL A 115 5.47 -5.53 -9.28
CA VAL A 115 5.06 -5.69 -7.88
C VAL A 115 6.19 -5.31 -6.95
N VAL A 116 5.88 -4.50 -5.92
CA VAL A 116 6.78 -4.24 -4.81
C VAL A 116 6.68 -5.39 -3.82
N GLU A 117 7.76 -6.16 -3.67
CA GLU A 117 7.81 -7.32 -2.79
C GLU A 117 7.63 -6.90 -1.32
N PRO A 118 6.58 -7.36 -0.60
CA PRO A 118 6.31 -6.92 0.77
C PRO A 118 7.47 -7.16 1.73
N ARG A 119 8.16 -8.31 1.60
CA ARG A 119 9.30 -8.65 2.45
C ARG A 119 10.48 -7.71 2.25
N GLU A 120 10.79 -7.32 1.02
CA GLU A 120 11.88 -6.37 0.76
C GLU A 120 11.52 -4.97 1.29
N LEU A 121 10.24 -4.58 1.19
CA LEU A 121 9.76 -3.34 1.78
C LEU A 121 9.89 -3.34 3.32
N LEU A 122 9.47 -4.42 3.97
CA LEU A 122 9.60 -4.57 5.42
C LEU A 122 11.08 -4.60 5.84
N LEU A 123 11.95 -5.26 5.08
CA LEU A 123 13.39 -5.26 5.33
C LEU A 123 13.97 -3.85 5.28
N GLU A 124 13.58 -3.05 4.29
CA GLU A 124 13.98 -1.66 4.19
C GLU A 124 13.48 -0.85 5.39
N HIS A 125 12.22 -1.03 5.81
CA HIS A 125 11.67 -0.37 7.00
C HIS A 125 12.43 -0.75 8.28
N VAL A 126 12.71 -2.03 8.51
CA VAL A 126 13.47 -2.50 9.68
C VAL A 126 14.89 -1.93 9.64
N TRP A 127 15.54 -1.97 8.48
CA TRP A 127 16.89 -1.45 8.30
C TRP A 127 16.97 0.05 8.63
N GLN A 128 16.02 0.85 8.14
CA GLN A 128 15.93 2.28 8.44
C GLN A 128 15.69 2.54 9.93
N HIS A 129 14.83 1.75 10.59
CA HIS A 129 14.60 1.88 12.04
C HIS A 129 15.85 1.55 12.86
N VAL A 130 16.55 0.46 12.53
CA VAL A 130 17.79 0.09 13.24
C VAL A 130 18.84 1.18 13.04
N LYS A 131 18.97 1.74 11.83
CA LYS A 131 19.87 2.85 11.54
C LYS A 131 19.54 4.08 12.38
N LEU A 132 18.27 4.46 12.44
CA LEU A 132 17.79 5.62 13.20
C LEU A 132 18.06 5.46 14.70
N ILE A 133 17.76 4.30 15.27
CA ILE A 133 17.90 4.03 16.71
C ILE A 133 19.37 3.90 17.12
N SER A 134 20.16 3.17 16.34
CA SER A 134 21.55 2.89 16.68
C SER A 134 22.52 4.00 16.29
N GLY A 135 22.12 4.88 15.35
CA GLY A 135 22.98 5.88 14.72
C GLY A 135 24.07 5.28 13.83
N LYS A 136 24.04 3.97 13.56
CA LYS A 136 25.04 3.23 12.76
C LYS A 136 24.39 2.65 11.52
N GLU A 137 25.18 2.44 10.47
CA GLU A 137 24.73 1.73 9.28
C GLU A 137 24.62 0.22 9.60
N PRO A 138 23.41 -0.38 9.62
CA PRO A 138 23.28 -1.82 9.87
C PRO A 138 23.67 -2.62 8.63
N ALA A 139 24.31 -3.78 8.82
CA ALA A 139 24.52 -4.72 7.73
C ALA A 139 23.17 -5.30 7.28
N ARG A 140 22.97 -5.40 5.95
CA ARG A 140 21.69 -5.85 5.37
C ARG A 140 21.51 -7.36 5.47
N GLU A 141 22.56 -8.13 5.23
CA GLU A 141 22.52 -9.60 5.25
C GLU A 141 22.01 -10.19 6.57
N PRO A 142 22.53 -9.82 7.76
CA PRO A 142 22.02 -10.37 9.02
C PRO A 142 20.55 -10.04 9.27
N LEU A 143 20.08 -8.87 8.84
CA LEU A 143 18.67 -8.50 8.96
C LEU A 143 17.79 -9.30 8.00
N ARG A 144 18.28 -9.56 6.79
CA ARG A 144 17.61 -10.41 5.80
C ARG A 144 17.47 -11.84 6.31
N GLU A 145 18.54 -12.43 6.85
CA GLU A 145 18.53 -13.77 7.46
C GLU A 145 17.57 -13.85 8.64
N LEU A 146 17.59 -12.84 9.53
CA LEU A 146 16.67 -12.76 10.66
C LEU A 146 15.21 -12.74 10.18
N MET A 147 14.89 -11.92 9.18
CA MET A 147 13.55 -11.87 8.63
C MET A 147 13.09 -13.18 8.00
N GLN A 148 13.98 -13.92 7.34
CA GLN A 148 13.66 -15.25 6.81
C GLN A 148 13.33 -16.23 7.94
N SER A 149 14.02 -16.14 9.09
CA SER A 149 13.77 -17.01 10.25
C SER A 149 12.48 -16.69 11.02
N LEU A 150 11.94 -15.47 10.88
CA LEU A 150 10.74 -15.01 11.59
C LEU A 150 9.43 -15.39 10.87
N VAL A 151 9.52 -15.88 9.64
CA VAL A 151 8.37 -16.38 8.91
C VAL A 151 8.24 -17.87 9.23
N PRO A 152 7.15 -18.32 9.88
CA PRO A 152 6.85 -19.74 9.87
C PRO A 152 6.75 -20.21 8.41
N GLU A 153 7.33 -21.36 8.09
CA GLU A 153 7.01 -22.02 6.83
C GLU A 153 5.49 -22.20 6.81
N ASP A 154 4.80 -21.51 5.91
CA ASP A 154 3.37 -21.72 5.72
C ASP A 154 3.20 -23.20 5.36
N GLU A 155 2.52 -23.96 6.22
CA GLU A 155 2.07 -25.32 5.91
C GLU A 155 1.21 -25.25 4.64
N GLU A 156 1.64 -25.97 3.60
CA GLU A 156 1.00 -26.09 2.27
C GLU A 156 -0.50 -26.42 2.31
#